data_AF-A0A976M921-F1
#
_entry.id   AF-A0A976M921-F1
#
_cell.length_a   1.000
_cell.length_b   1.000
_cell.length_c   1.000
_cell.angle_alpha   90.00
_cell.angle_beta   90.00
_cell.angle_gamma   90.00
#
_symmetry.space_group_name_H-M   'P 1'
#
loop_
_entity.id
_entity.type
_entity.pdbx_description
1 polymer ?
#
loop_
_entity_poly.entity_id
_entity_poly.type
_entity_poly.pdbx_seq_one_letter_code
_entity_poly.pdbx_strand_id
1 'polypeptide(L)'
;MTSNDFLRIKISVDDSENREAAERNLENLDFDAQRSLVVNLITSMKDDVKERDKLKRDKSSHPLLHIKLSTRLESQLIAAMNHLNVLKNIHTKLQSNKKKRSKYTDGELMAFEDTINNLNENLLNLENTIRYRSSTVKKTKVDLNLKSVSFDKAALTIDEQNYVAESIKRWNERDQDFDNQLKEIGEAVDRIGEVAINIGARAQEQAKNAIETVTQVENTTKGISEVTLKIKKLLGRQRLMECYVRFILIVLVLVLSGILMYMVIKKLRH
;
A
#
# COMPACT_ATOMS: atom_id res chain seq x y z
N MET A 1 -3.59 -10.73 -20.85
CA MET A 1 -3.88 -10.87 -19.42
C MET A 1 -2.83 -10.06 -18.68
N THR A 2 -3.13 -8.79 -18.40
CA THR A 2 -2.18 -7.81 -17.85
C THR A 2 -2.47 -7.60 -16.38
N SER A 3 -1.64 -8.19 -15.51
CA SER A 3 -1.60 -7.88 -14.08
C SER A 3 -0.87 -6.55 -13.88
N ASN A 4 -1.64 -5.49 -13.62
CA ASN A 4 -1.13 -4.22 -13.11
C ASN A 4 -0.86 -4.37 -11.59
N ASP A 5 0.26 -4.98 -11.23
CA ASP A 5 0.76 -4.92 -9.86
C ASP A 5 1.55 -3.63 -9.67
N PHE A 6 0.84 -2.55 -9.33
CA PHE A 6 1.47 -1.40 -8.68
C PHE A 6 2.11 -1.87 -7.38
N LEU A 7 3.41 -1.59 -7.20
CA LEU A 7 4.19 -1.83 -5.99
C LEU A 7 3.54 -1.09 -4.79
N ARG A 8 2.53 -1.73 -4.20
CA ARG A 8 1.92 -1.33 -2.93
C ARG A 8 2.93 -1.68 -1.84
N ILE A 9 3.40 -0.69 -1.09
CA ILE A 9 4.19 -0.92 0.12
C ILE A 9 3.29 -1.72 1.08
N LYS A 10 3.44 -3.04 1.06
CA LYS A 10 2.79 -3.95 2.01
C LYS A 10 3.50 -3.79 3.34
N ILE A 11 3.03 -2.84 4.15
CA ILE A 11 3.24 -2.96 5.59
C ILE A 11 2.45 -4.18 6.01
N SER A 12 3.17 -5.27 6.31
CA SER A 12 2.59 -6.48 6.89
C SER A 12 2.02 -6.10 8.26
N VAL A 13 0.73 -5.78 8.29
CA VAL A 13 -0.05 -5.92 9.51
C VAL A 13 -0.03 -7.41 9.82
N ASP A 14 0.27 -7.76 11.07
CA ASP A 14 0.33 -9.14 11.55
C ASP A 14 -1.08 -9.75 11.54
N ASP A 15 -1.57 -10.08 10.34
CA ASP A 15 -2.90 -10.62 10.04
C ASP A 15 -2.92 -12.17 10.11
N SER A 16 -1.85 -12.78 10.63
CA SER A 16 -1.70 -14.23 10.74
C SER A 16 -2.82 -14.86 11.58
N GLU A 17 -3.07 -14.32 12.77
CA GLU A 17 -4.12 -14.80 13.69
C GLU A 17 -5.54 -14.64 13.11
N ASN A 18 -5.83 -13.51 12.46
CA ASN A 18 -7.15 -13.25 11.86
C ASN A 18 -7.41 -14.18 10.67
N ARG A 19 -6.37 -14.53 9.92
CA ARG A 19 -6.46 -15.44 8.78
C ARG A 19 -6.69 -16.88 9.24
N GLU A 20 -5.97 -17.34 10.26
CA GLU A 20 -6.21 -18.65 10.88
C GLU A 20 -7.59 -18.76 11.54
N ALA A 21 -8.08 -17.67 12.13
CA ALA A 21 -9.45 -17.61 12.64
C ALA A 21 -10.49 -17.73 11.51
N ALA A 22 -10.28 -17.05 10.38
CA ALA A 22 -11.18 -17.12 9.24
C ALA A 22 -11.20 -18.50 8.56
N GLU A 23 -10.05 -19.19 8.48
CA GLU A 23 -9.96 -20.56 7.97
C GLU A 23 -10.72 -21.54 8.89
N ARG A 24 -10.53 -21.45 10.21
CA ARG A 24 -11.30 -22.24 11.20
C ARG A 24 -12.81 -21.98 11.13
N ASN A 25 -13.22 -20.72 10.98
CA ASN A 25 -14.63 -20.36 10.86
C ASN A 25 -15.25 -20.87 9.55
N LEU A 26 -14.48 -20.92 8.46
CA LEU A 26 -14.93 -21.49 7.19
C LEU A 26 -15.12 -23.01 7.26
N GLU A 27 -14.24 -23.71 7.98
CA GLU A 27 -14.36 -25.16 8.21
C GLU A 27 -15.58 -25.49 9.07
N ASN A 28 -15.77 -24.73 10.15
CA ASN A 28 -16.89 -24.91 11.08
C ASN A 28 -18.22 -24.33 10.56
N LEU A 29 -18.18 -23.52 9.50
CA LEU A 29 -19.32 -22.73 8.98
C LEU A 29 -19.94 -21.83 10.05
N ASP A 30 -19.10 -21.22 10.87
CA ASP A 30 -19.53 -20.31 11.93
C ASP A 30 -19.75 -18.90 11.34
N PHE A 31 -21.00 -18.62 11.02
CA PHE A 31 -21.40 -17.35 10.40
C PHE A 31 -21.23 -16.17 11.36
N ASP A 32 -21.59 -16.32 12.64
CA ASP A 32 -21.57 -15.23 13.62
C ASP A 32 -20.16 -14.87 14.07
N ALA A 33 -19.28 -15.87 14.22
CA ALA A 33 -17.86 -15.62 14.50
C ALA A 33 -17.20 -14.87 13.32
N GLN A 34 -17.49 -15.30 12.08
CA GLN A 34 -16.95 -14.64 10.90
C GLN A 34 -17.54 -13.23 10.69
N ARG A 35 -18.83 -13.02 10.99
CA ARG A 35 -19.47 -11.70 11.00
C ARG A 35 -18.75 -10.76 11.97
N SER A 36 -18.46 -11.25 13.17
CA SER A 36 -17.82 -10.45 14.23
C SER A 36 -16.43 -9.97 13.81
N LEU A 37 -15.64 -10.79 13.10
CA LEU A 37 -14.34 -10.38 12.54
C LEU A 37 -14.49 -9.23 11.53
N VAL A 38 -15.47 -9.32 10.62
CA VAL A 38 -15.73 -8.26 9.64
C VAL A 38 -16.19 -6.97 10.32
N VAL A 39 -17.09 -7.06 11.29
CA VAL A 39 -17.60 -5.90 12.05
C VAL A 39 -16.50 -5.22 12.87
N ASN A 40 -15.63 -6.00 13.51
CA ASN A 40 -14.50 -5.46 14.28
C ASN A 40 -13.53 -4.69 13.38
N LEU A 41 -13.21 -5.24 12.20
CA LEU A 41 -12.38 -4.54 11.21
C LEU A 41 -13.05 -3.27 10.69
N ILE A 42 -14.35 -3.30 10.39
CA ILE A 42 -15.11 -2.11 9.97
C ILE A 42 -15.08 -1.03 11.05
N THR A 43 -15.28 -1.40 12.32
CA THR A 43 -15.27 -0.46 13.45
C THR A 43 -13.89 0.15 13.63
N SER A 44 -12.84 -0.68 13.64
CA SER A 44 -11.45 -0.21 13.73
C SER A 44 -11.11 0.74 12.58
N MET A 45 -11.48 0.40 11.33
CA MET A 45 -11.25 1.26 10.18
C MET A 45 -11.99 2.59 10.28
N LYS A 46 -13.22 2.61 10.82
CA LYS A 46 -13.98 3.86 11.03
C LYS A 46 -13.25 4.81 11.98
N ASP A 47 -12.64 4.29 13.04
CA ASP A 47 -11.88 5.11 13.99
C ASP A 47 -10.54 5.57 13.42
N ASP A 48 -9.85 4.71 12.70
CA ASP A 48 -8.62 5.04 11.97
C ASP A 48 -8.86 6.12 10.90
N VAL A 49 -9.99 6.09 10.20
CA VAL A 49 -10.38 7.15 9.25
C VAL A 49 -10.57 8.49 9.97
N LYS A 50 -11.23 8.51 11.15
CA LYS A 50 -11.37 9.74 11.93
C LYS A 50 -10.02 10.26 12.39
N GLU A 51 -9.11 9.38 12.81
CA GLU A 51 -7.75 9.76 13.22
C GLU A 51 -6.94 10.32 12.05
N ARG A 52 -7.01 9.69 10.88
CA ARG A 52 -6.38 10.19 9.65
C ARG A 52 -6.89 11.57 9.29
N ASP A 53 -8.20 11.80 9.37
CA ASP A 53 -8.79 13.09 9.05
C ASP A 53 -8.43 14.16 10.08
N LYS A 54 -8.18 13.79 11.35
CA LYS A 54 -7.62 14.70 12.37
C LYS A 54 -6.17 15.07 12.05
N LEU A 55 -5.31 14.09 11.77
CA LEU A 55 -3.91 14.31 11.40
C LEU A 55 -3.80 15.18 10.15
N LYS A 56 -4.68 15.00 9.17
CA LYS A 56 -4.72 15.84 7.97
C LYS A 56 -5.04 17.32 8.26
N ARG A 57 -5.86 17.59 9.29
CA ARG A 57 -6.24 18.97 9.68
C ARG A 57 -5.17 19.62 10.55
N ASP A 58 -4.41 18.83 11.29
CA ASP A 58 -3.33 19.31 12.14
C ASP A 58 -2.07 19.62 11.32
N LYS A 59 -1.82 20.92 11.09
CA LYS A 59 -0.64 21.42 10.37
C LYS A 59 0.69 21.19 11.09
N SER A 60 0.66 20.83 12.38
CA SER A 60 1.86 20.51 13.16
C SER A 60 2.28 19.05 13.04
N SER A 61 1.38 18.19 12.53
CA SER A 61 1.63 16.75 12.43
C SER A 61 2.51 16.40 11.23
N HIS A 62 3.41 15.42 11.41
CA HIS A 62 4.33 15.01 10.36
C HIS A 62 3.58 14.27 9.23
N PRO A 63 3.75 14.65 7.93
CA PRO A 63 3.04 14.02 6.81
C PRO A 63 3.17 12.49 6.74
N LEU A 64 4.29 11.94 7.20
CA LEU A 64 4.52 10.48 7.29
C LEU A 64 3.49 9.75 8.16
N LEU A 65 2.94 10.38 9.21
CA LEU A 65 1.93 9.75 10.07
C LEU A 65 0.63 9.54 9.30
N HIS A 66 0.21 10.53 8.52
CA HIS A 66 -0.95 10.42 7.65
C HIS A 66 -0.74 9.35 6.57
N ILE A 67 0.46 9.28 5.97
CA ILE A 67 0.79 8.27 4.96
C ILE A 67 0.76 6.86 5.58
N LYS A 68 1.41 6.66 6.72
CA LYS A 68 1.43 5.36 7.43
C LYS A 68 0.03 4.88 7.80
N LEU A 69 -0.80 5.78 8.32
CA LEU A 69 -2.19 5.46 8.67
C LEU A 69 -3.04 5.17 7.44
N SER A 70 -2.84 5.90 6.34
CA SER A 70 -3.52 5.63 5.07
C SER A 70 -3.15 4.26 4.49
N THR A 71 -1.86 3.89 4.53
CA THR A 71 -1.40 2.57 4.10
C THR A 71 -1.93 1.44 4.98
N ARG A 72 -2.11 1.67 6.29
CA ARG A 72 -2.72 0.71 7.22
C ARG A 72 -4.21 0.52 6.92
N LEU A 73 -4.95 1.60 6.70
CA LEU A 73 -6.36 1.55 6.29
C LEU A 73 -6.54 0.76 4.99
N GLU A 74 -5.62 0.94 4.04
CA GLU A 74 -5.63 0.22 2.77
C GLU A 74 -5.36 -1.29 2.89
N SER A 75 -4.54 -1.73 3.85
CA SER A 75 -4.33 -3.15 4.12
C SER A 75 -5.51 -3.76 4.88
N GLN A 76 -6.03 -3.07 5.89
CA GLN A 76 -7.23 -3.48 6.64
C GLN A 76 -8.46 -3.61 5.75
N LEU A 77 -8.62 -2.71 4.76
CA LEU A 77 -9.72 -2.80 3.81
C LEU A 77 -9.66 -4.08 2.97
N ILE A 78 -8.47 -4.46 2.50
CA ILE A 78 -8.27 -5.73 1.78
C ILE A 78 -8.59 -6.91 2.69
N ALA A 79 -8.12 -6.91 3.94
CA ALA A 79 -8.40 -7.97 4.89
C ALA A 79 -9.92 -8.11 5.14
N ALA A 80 -10.62 -6.99 5.34
CA ALA A 80 -12.06 -6.99 5.56
C ALA A 80 -12.85 -7.51 4.35
N MET A 81 -12.45 -7.14 3.12
CA MET A 81 -13.03 -7.69 1.89
C MET A 81 -12.82 -9.20 1.78
N ASN A 82 -11.63 -9.70 2.13
CA ASN A 82 -11.34 -11.13 2.15
C ASN A 82 -12.21 -11.86 3.17
N HIS A 83 -12.35 -11.32 4.38
CA HIS A 83 -13.21 -11.91 5.41
C HIS A 83 -14.70 -11.88 5.04
N LEU A 84 -15.16 -10.85 4.32
CA LEU A 84 -16.51 -10.81 3.76
C LEU A 84 -16.71 -11.87 2.67
N ASN A 85 -15.72 -12.11 1.83
CA ASN A 85 -15.77 -13.20 0.84
C ASN A 85 -15.85 -14.58 1.52
N VAL A 86 -15.11 -14.77 2.62
CA VAL A 86 -15.24 -15.98 3.46
C VAL A 86 -16.66 -16.09 4.03
N LEU A 87 -17.25 -14.99 4.51
CA LEU A 87 -18.63 -14.98 5.02
C LEU A 87 -19.65 -15.35 3.93
N LYS A 88 -19.50 -14.82 2.72
CA LYS A 88 -20.29 -15.21 1.54
C LYS A 88 -20.13 -16.70 1.23
N ASN A 89 -18.91 -17.23 1.27
CA ASN A 89 -18.65 -18.65 1.04
C ASN A 89 -19.26 -19.55 2.13
N ILE A 90 -19.30 -19.10 3.39
CA ILE A 90 -20.02 -19.81 4.45
C ILE A 90 -21.52 -19.84 4.12
N HIS A 91 -22.10 -18.70 3.73
CA HIS A 91 -23.51 -18.62 3.37
C HIS A 91 -23.87 -19.51 2.17
N THR A 92 -23.08 -19.50 1.09
CA THR A 92 -23.31 -20.38 -0.07
C THR A 92 -23.15 -21.87 0.27
N LYS A 93 -22.20 -22.24 1.13
CA LYS A 93 -22.04 -23.61 1.65
C LYS A 93 -23.22 -24.03 2.53
N LEU A 94 -23.79 -23.11 3.31
CA LEU A 94 -24.99 -23.36 4.11
C LEU A 94 -26.23 -23.55 3.23
N GLN A 95 -26.40 -22.74 2.18
CA GLN A 95 -27.52 -22.87 1.24
C GLN A 95 -27.45 -24.16 0.41
N SER A 96 -26.26 -24.53 -0.06
CA SER A 96 -26.07 -25.71 -0.94
C SER A 96 -26.17 -27.05 -0.20
N ASN A 97 -25.83 -27.10 1.09
CA ASN A 97 -25.85 -28.33 1.87
C ASN A 97 -27.17 -28.51 2.64
N LYS A 98 -28.08 -29.35 2.11
CA LYS A 98 -29.39 -29.63 2.73
C LYS A 98 -29.33 -30.05 4.21
N LYS A 99 -28.31 -30.83 4.62
CA LYS A 99 -28.15 -31.29 6.02
C LYS A 99 -27.71 -30.18 6.98
N LYS A 100 -27.03 -29.15 6.47
CA LYS A 100 -26.58 -28.02 7.27
C LYS A 100 -27.60 -26.88 7.22
N ARG A 101 -28.28 -26.70 6.08
CA ARG A 101 -29.44 -25.82 5.93
C ARG A 101 -30.55 -26.16 6.91
N SER A 102 -30.84 -27.45 7.16
CA SER A 102 -31.90 -27.86 8.08
C SER A 102 -31.70 -27.45 9.54
N LYS A 103 -30.50 -26.95 9.91
CA LYS A 103 -30.23 -26.39 11.24
C LYS A 103 -30.71 -24.94 11.39
N TYR A 104 -31.04 -24.27 10.28
CA TYR A 104 -31.43 -22.88 10.23
C TYR A 104 -32.80 -22.75 9.60
N THR A 105 -33.58 -21.78 10.07
CA THR A 105 -34.84 -21.41 9.44
C THR A 105 -34.58 -20.62 8.16
N ASP A 106 -35.52 -20.67 7.21
CA ASP A 106 -35.42 -19.86 5.98
C ASP A 106 -35.38 -18.35 6.29
N GLY A 107 -35.97 -17.91 7.41
CA GLY A 107 -35.89 -16.53 7.90
C GLY A 107 -34.50 -16.12 8.39
N GLU A 108 -33.77 -17.00 9.09
CA GLU A 108 -32.39 -16.75 9.52
C GLU A 108 -31.43 -16.70 8.32
N LEU A 109 -31.65 -17.55 7.32
CA LEU A 109 -30.87 -17.54 6.08
C LEU A 109 -31.06 -16.23 5.29
N MET A 110 -32.29 -15.70 5.23
CA MET A 110 -32.52 -14.37 4.64
C MET A 110 -31.84 -13.27 5.46
N ALA A 111 -31.90 -13.34 6.80
CA ALA A 111 -31.22 -12.37 7.66
C ALA A 111 -29.69 -12.41 7.50
N PHE A 112 -29.10 -13.57 7.22
CA PHE A 112 -27.67 -13.69 6.88
C PHE A 112 -27.32 -13.01 5.57
N GLU A 113 -28.15 -13.16 4.54
CA GLU A 113 -27.98 -12.48 3.25
C GLU A 113 -28.09 -10.96 3.41
N ASP A 114 -29.09 -10.47 4.15
CA ASP A 114 -29.25 -9.05 4.48
C ASP A 114 -28.04 -8.50 5.25
N THR A 115 -27.51 -9.30 6.19
CA THR A 115 -26.31 -8.95 6.95
C THR A 115 -25.09 -8.84 6.03
N ILE A 116 -24.90 -9.78 5.10
CA ILE A 116 -23.82 -9.73 4.10
C ILE A 116 -23.95 -8.47 3.25
N ASN A 117 -25.14 -8.15 2.76
CA ASN A 117 -25.39 -6.99 1.92
C ASN A 117 -25.12 -5.69 2.67
N ASN A 118 -25.56 -5.59 3.93
CA ASN A 118 -25.30 -4.44 4.79
C ASN A 118 -23.78 -4.25 5.06
N LEU A 119 -23.06 -5.34 5.36
CA LEU A 119 -21.60 -5.28 5.54
C LEU A 119 -20.87 -4.90 4.24
N ASN A 120 -21.35 -5.39 3.10
CA ASN A 120 -20.81 -5.05 1.79
C ASN A 120 -21.00 -3.56 1.48
N GLU A 121 -22.19 -3.00 1.74
CA GLU A 121 -22.45 -1.57 1.57
C GLU A 121 -21.58 -0.71 2.51
N ASN A 122 -21.43 -1.11 3.78
CA ASN A 122 -20.54 -0.43 4.71
C ASN A 122 -19.08 -0.44 4.25
N LEU A 123 -18.58 -1.57 3.72
CA LEU A 123 -17.23 -1.66 3.19
C LEU A 123 -17.02 -0.82 1.93
N LEU A 124 -18.01 -0.78 1.02
CA LEU A 124 -17.94 0.09 -0.17
C LEU A 124 -17.93 1.57 0.22
N ASN A 125 -18.73 1.97 1.22
CA ASN A 125 -18.72 3.34 1.74
C ASN A 125 -17.37 3.69 2.40
N LEU A 126 -16.77 2.75 3.12
CA LEU A 126 -15.44 2.91 3.69
C LEU A 126 -14.36 2.97 2.62
N GLU A 127 -14.40 2.10 1.61
CA GLU A 127 -13.51 2.13 0.46
C GLU A 127 -13.57 3.49 -0.24
N ASN A 128 -14.78 3.99 -0.49
CA ASN A 128 -14.99 5.30 -1.07
C ASN A 128 -14.44 6.43 -0.20
N THR A 129 -14.41 6.28 1.12
CA THR A 129 -13.85 7.28 2.05
C THR A 129 -12.32 7.17 2.18
N ILE A 130 -11.78 5.97 1.96
CA ILE A 130 -10.35 5.69 2.03
C ILE A 130 -9.67 6.10 0.73
N ARG A 131 -10.18 5.66 -0.42
CA ARG A 131 -9.57 5.82 -1.75
C ARG A 131 -9.99 7.10 -2.46
N TYR A 132 -11.27 7.44 -2.37
CA TYR A 132 -11.82 8.61 -3.03
C TYR A 132 -12.12 9.68 -1.98
N ARG A 133 -12.07 10.94 -2.39
CA ARG A 133 -12.53 12.02 -1.52
C ARG A 133 -14.02 11.74 -1.29
N SER A 134 -14.46 11.60 -0.04
CA SER A 134 -15.89 11.72 0.26
C SER A 134 -16.31 13.11 -0.18
N SER A 135 -16.78 13.24 -1.42
CA SER A 135 -17.73 14.29 -1.72
C SER A 135 -18.94 13.92 -0.89
N THR A 136 -19.11 14.62 0.23
CA THR A 136 -20.37 14.68 0.94
C THR A 136 -21.41 15.29 -0.01
N VAL A 137 -21.83 14.55 -1.03
CA VAL A 137 -23.08 14.79 -1.72
C VAL A 137 -24.12 14.26 -0.76
N LYS A 138 -24.74 15.17 0.00
CA LYS A 138 -25.99 14.90 0.68
C LYS A 138 -26.93 14.30 -0.37
N LYS A 139 -27.18 12.99 -0.32
CA LYS A 139 -28.22 12.34 -1.12
C LYS A 139 -29.57 12.81 -0.59
N THR A 140 -30.00 13.99 -1.00
CA THR A 140 -31.41 14.35 -0.93
C THR A 140 -32.11 13.48 -1.97
N LYS A 141 -32.67 12.34 -1.54
CA LYS A 141 -33.60 11.58 -2.37
C LYS A 141 -34.82 12.46 -2.62
N VAL A 142 -34.80 13.19 -3.74
CA VAL A 142 -36.01 13.81 -4.27
C VAL A 142 -36.67 12.72 -5.11
N ASP A 143 -37.70 12.09 -4.55
CA ASP A 143 -38.62 11.26 -5.32
C ASP A 143 -39.40 12.17 -6.28
N LEU A 144 -38.90 12.32 -7.50
CA LEU A 144 -39.66 12.91 -8.59
C LEU A 144 -40.64 11.87 -9.11
N ASN A 145 -41.89 11.97 -8.62
CA ASN A 145 -43.01 11.20 -9.15
C ASN A 145 -43.35 11.74 -10.56
N LEU A 146 -42.68 11.23 -11.59
CA LEU A 146 -42.98 11.47 -13.01
C LEU A 146 -44.25 10.70 -13.43
N LYS A 147 -45.38 10.99 -12.79
CA LYS A 147 -46.67 10.80 -13.48
C LYS A 147 -46.83 11.98 -14.43
N SER A 148 -46.46 11.74 -15.67
CA SER A 148 -46.63 12.62 -16.83
C SER A 148 -47.96 13.37 -16.76
N VAL A 149 -47.89 14.66 -16.44
CA VAL A 149 -49.01 15.57 -16.64
C VAL A 149 -49.21 15.68 -18.15
N SER A 150 -50.41 15.33 -18.63
CA SER A 150 -50.77 15.50 -20.03
C SER A 150 -50.73 16.98 -20.39
N PHE A 151 -49.75 17.36 -21.21
CA PHE A 151 -49.51 18.75 -21.60
C PHE A 151 -50.38 19.10 -22.81
N ASP A 152 -51.48 19.83 -22.57
CA ASP A 152 -52.41 20.22 -23.62
C ASP A 152 -51.89 21.49 -24.34
N LYS A 153 -51.23 21.28 -25.49
CA LYS A 153 -50.56 22.32 -26.28
C LYS A 153 -51.51 23.41 -26.81
N ALA A 154 -52.81 23.12 -26.83
CA ALA A 154 -53.87 24.01 -27.32
C ALA A 154 -54.43 24.98 -26.26
N ALA A 155 -54.06 24.82 -24.98
CA ALA A 155 -54.55 25.66 -23.88
C ALA A 155 -53.62 26.85 -23.55
N LEU A 156 -52.43 26.93 -24.16
CA LEU A 156 -51.49 28.02 -23.91
C LEU A 156 -51.83 29.26 -24.74
N THR A 157 -51.84 30.41 -24.08
CA THR A 157 -51.89 31.72 -24.73
C THR A 157 -50.60 31.98 -25.54
N ILE A 158 -50.66 32.86 -26.55
CA ILE A 158 -49.53 33.15 -27.46
C ILE A 158 -48.26 33.58 -26.70
N ASP A 159 -48.44 34.27 -25.56
CA ASP A 159 -47.34 34.70 -24.68
C ASP A 159 -46.66 33.53 -23.96
N GLU A 160 -47.41 32.50 -23.56
CA GLU A 160 -46.86 31.29 -22.94
C GLU A 160 -46.11 30.42 -23.95
N GLN A 161 -46.57 30.37 -25.21
CA GLN A 161 -45.83 29.69 -26.28
C GLN A 161 -44.49 30.39 -26.58
N ASN A 162 -44.46 31.72 -26.57
CA ASN A 162 -43.22 32.49 -26.74
C ASN A 162 -42.26 32.28 -25.55
N TYR A 163 -42.78 32.23 -24.33
CA TYR A 163 -41.97 31.94 -23.13
C TYR A 163 -41.36 30.53 -23.16
N VAL A 164 -42.12 29.53 -23.61
CA VAL A 164 -41.62 28.15 -23.77
C VAL A 164 -40.56 28.09 -24.87
N ALA A 165 -40.77 28.76 -26.01
CA ALA A 165 -39.78 28.82 -27.09
C ALA A 165 -38.47 29.51 -26.65
N GLU A 166 -38.56 30.61 -25.90
CA GLU A 166 -37.39 31.31 -25.34
C GLU A 166 -36.65 30.47 -24.29
N SER A 167 -37.41 29.73 -23.47
CA SER A 167 -36.86 28.80 -22.48
C SER A 167 -36.12 27.63 -23.13
N ILE A 168 -36.69 27.06 -24.20
CA ILE A 168 -36.05 26.00 -24.99
C ILE A 168 -34.77 26.53 -25.64
N LYS A 169 -34.79 27.75 -26.19
CA LYS A 169 -33.59 28.37 -26.79
C LYS A 169 -32.47 28.57 -25.76
N ARG A 170 -32.77 29.12 -24.57
CA ARG A 170 -31.81 29.22 -23.46
C ARG A 170 -31.31 27.86 -22.97
N TRP A 171 -32.11 26.81 -23.12
CA TRP A 171 -31.70 25.46 -22.74
C TRP A 171 -30.73 24.88 -23.77
N ASN A 172 -31.02 25.05 -25.05
CA ASN A 172 -30.15 24.63 -26.16
C ASN A 172 -28.79 25.36 -26.13
N GLU A 173 -28.78 26.66 -25.84
CA GLU A 173 -27.54 27.43 -25.70
C GLU A 173 -26.68 26.92 -24.54
N ARG A 174 -27.30 26.51 -23.42
CA ARG A 174 -26.58 25.92 -22.28
C ARG A 174 -26.09 24.51 -22.55
N ASP A 175 -26.86 23.70 -23.27
CA ASP A 175 -26.48 22.34 -23.63
C ASP A 175 -25.26 22.34 -24.55
N GLN A 176 -25.24 23.28 -25.51
CA GLN A 176 -24.09 23.48 -26.40
C GLN A 176 -22.83 23.91 -25.62
N ASP A 177 -22.98 24.72 -24.58
CA ASP A 177 -21.87 25.12 -23.71
C ASP A 177 -21.37 23.96 -22.84
N PHE A 178 -22.28 23.08 -22.39
CA PHE A 178 -21.94 21.84 -21.70
C PHE A 178 -21.19 20.86 -22.60
N ASP A 179 -21.62 20.70 -23.85
CA ASP A 179 -20.93 19.85 -24.83
C ASP A 179 -19.51 20.36 -25.13
N ASN A 180 -19.33 21.67 -25.21
CA ASN A 180 -18.01 22.29 -25.37
C ASN A 180 -17.12 22.01 -24.15
N GLN A 181 -17.65 22.13 -22.93
CA GLN A 181 -16.91 21.80 -21.70
C GLN A 181 -16.54 20.31 -21.63
N LEU A 182 -17.45 19.42 -22.03
CA LEU A 182 -17.19 17.98 -22.10
C LEU A 182 -16.08 17.66 -23.10
N LYS A 183 -16.06 18.33 -24.25
CA LYS A 183 -14.98 18.18 -25.23
C LYS A 183 -13.63 18.64 -24.68
N GLU A 184 -13.59 19.79 -24.00
CA GLU A 184 -12.36 20.30 -23.38
C GLU A 184 -11.83 19.37 -22.27
N ILE A 185 -12.74 18.77 -21.48
CA ILE A 185 -12.39 17.75 -20.49
C ILE A 185 -11.82 16.50 -21.18
N GLY A 186 -12.42 16.05 -22.28
CA GLY A 186 -11.90 14.92 -23.07
C GLY A 186 -10.46 15.16 -23.53
N GLU A 187 -10.18 16.32 -24.11
CA GLU A 187 -8.82 16.70 -24.56
C GLU A 187 -7.83 16.87 -23.40
N ALA A 188 -8.29 17.30 -22.22
CA ALA A 188 -7.46 17.35 -21.03
C ALA A 188 -7.12 15.95 -20.50
N VAL A 189 -8.08 15.03 -20.53
CA VAL A 189 -7.89 13.63 -20.11
C VAL A 189 -6.92 12.92 -21.05
N ASP A 190 -7.01 13.12 -22.36
CA ASP A 190 -6.09 12.52 -23.33
C ASP A 190 -4.64 13.00 -23.11
N ARG A 191 -4.46 14.31 -22.86
CA ARG A 191 -3.14 14.88 -22.50
C ARG A 191 -2.60 14.31 -21.20
N ILE A 192 -3.45 14.09 -20.19
CA ILE A 192 -3.06 13.46 -18.93
C ILE A 192 -2.68 11.99 -19.17
N GLY A 193 -3.41 11.28 -20.03
CA GLY A 193 -3.10 9.91 -20.42
C GLY A 193 -1.69 9.78 -21.03
N GLU A 194 -1.35 10.66 -21.97
CA GLU A 194 -0.03 10.68 -22.60
C GLU A 194 1.09 10.99 -21.59
N VAL A 195 0.87 11.97 -20.70
CA VAL A 195 1.83 12.28 -19.62
C VAL A 195 1.99 11.11 -18.65
N ALA A 196 0.91 10.41 -18.33
CA ALA A 196 0.96 9.24 -17.44
C ALA A 196 1.77 8.09 -18.06
N ILE A 197 1.63 7.85 -19.37
CA ILE A 197 2.44 6.86 -20.10
C ILE A 197 3.93 7.26 -20.04
N ASN A 198 4.25 8.53 -20.29
CA ASN A 198 5.62 9.03 -20.23
C ASN A 198 6.22 8.94 -18.82
N ILE A 199 5.44 9.21 -17.78
CA ILE A 199 5.87 9.03 -16.39
C ILE A 199 6.11 7.55 -16.09
N GLY A 200 5.22 6.66 -16.55
CA GLY A 200 5.38 5.21 -16.40
C GLY A 200 6.66 4.70 -17.04
N ALA A 201 6.93 5.11 -18.27
CA ALA A 201 8.15 4.75 -19.00
C ALA A 201 9.42 5.23 -18.26
N ARG A 202 9.45 6.49 -17.80
CA ARG A 202 10.57 7.05 -17.03
C ARG A 202 10.75 6.37 -15.68
N ALA A 203 9.67 6.03 -14.98
CA ALA A 203 9.74 5.32 -13.72
C ALA A 203 10.32 3.91 -13.90
N GLN A 204 9.97 3.22 -14.99
CA GLN A 204 10.51 1.91 -15.31
C GLN A 204 12.01 1.97 -15.66
N GLU A 205 12.43 2.99 -16.40
CA GLU A 205 13.84 3.25 -16.69
C GLU A 205 14.65 3.55 -15.43
N GLN A 206 14.12 4.40 -14.53
CA GLN A 206 14.75 4.68 -13.24
C GLN A 206 14.85 3.43 -12.36
N ALA A 207 13.83 2.58 -12.35
CA ALA A 207 13.88 1.31 -11.62
C ALA A 207 14.98 0.38 -12.15
N LYS A 208 15.14 0.30 -13.48
CA LYS A 208 16.22 -0.48 -14.11
C LYS A 208 17.60 0.07 -13.71
N ASN A 209 17.79 1.38 -13.81
CA ASN A 209 19.07 2.03 -13.45
C ASN A 209 19.39 1.84 -11.95
N ALA A 210 18.38 1.87 -11.08
CA ALA A 210 18.55 1.60 -9.65
C ALA A 210 19.04 0.16 -9.39
N ILE A 211 18.47 -0.83 -10.09
CA ILE A 211 18.91 -2.24 -9.97
C ILE A 211 20.36 -2.40 -10.43
N GLU A 212 20.73 -1.80 -11.57
CA GLU A 212 22.11 -1.81 -12.06
C GLU A 212 23.08 -1.15 -11.05
N THR A 213 22.67 -0.02 -10.46
CA THR A 213 23.46 0.67 -9.42
C THR A 213 23.65 -0.20 -8.18
N VAL A 214 22.60 -0.87 -7.69
CA VAL A 214 22.71 -1.80 -6.56
C VAL A 214 23.69 -2.93 -6.87
N THR A 215 23.64 -3.47 -8.09
CA THR A 215 24.55 -4.54 -8.54
C THR A 215 26.01 -4.05 -8.57
N GLN A 216 26.25 -2.83 -9.03
CA GLN A 216 27.59 -2.21 -8.99
C GLN A 216 28.09 -1.98 -7.56
N VAL A 217 27.21 -1.54 -6.65
CA VAL A 217 27.54 -1.35 -5.22
C VAL A 217 27.87 -2.68 -4.56
N GLU A 218 27.11 -3.75 -4.83
CA GLU A 218 27.42 -5.08 -4.32
C GLU A 218 28.78 -5.59 -4.81
N ASN A 219 29.07 -5.44 -6.11
CA ASN A 219 30.36 -5.82 -6.68
C ASN A 219 31.52 -5.01 -6.08
N THR A 220 31.32 -3.71 -5.89
CA THR A 220 32.32 -2.83 -5.25
C THR A 220 32.53 -3.22 -3.79
N THR A 221 31.47 -3.55 -3.06
CA THR A 221 31.54 -3.98 -1.66
C THR A 221 32.29 -5.31 -1.52
N LYS A 222 32.04 -6.26 -2.43
CA LYS A 222 32.81 -7.51 -2.51
C LYS A 222 34.29 -7.23 -2.78
N GLY A 223 34.59 -6.35 -3.74
CA GLY A 223 35.96 -5.93 -4.04
C GLY A 223 36.68 -5.28 -2.85
N ILE A 224 35.99 -4.39 -2.12
CA ILE A 224 36.54 -3.74 -0.90
C ILE A 224 36.80 -4.78 0.19
N SER A 225 35.89 -5.74 0.38
CA SER A 225 36.06 -6.83 1.35
C SER A 225 37.30 -7.68 1.02
N GLU A 226 37.51 -8.04 -0.25
CA GLU A 226 38.69 -8.76 -0.69
C GLU A 226 39.99 -7.99 -0.48
N VAL A 227 39.99 -6.69 -0.80
CA VAL A 227 41.15 -5.81 -0.58
C VAL A 227 41.45 -5.71 0.92
N THR A 228 40.42 -5.57 1.75
CA THR A 228 40.55 -5.50 3.22
C THR A 228 41.16 -6.79 3.78
N LEU A 229 40.76 -7.96 3.25
CA LEU A 229 41.35 -9.24 3.61
C LEU A 229 42.82 -9.35 3.18
N LYS A 230 43.17 -8.87 1.98
CA LYS A 230 44.57 -8.82 1.52
C LYS A 230 45.42 -7.90 2.39
N ILE A 231 44.93 -6.71 2.73
CA ILE A 231 45.60 -5.77 3.65
C ILE A 231 45.80 -6.41 5.02
N LYS A 232 44.79 -7.08 5.58
CA LYS A 232 44.89 -7.77 6.87
C LYS A 232 45.95 -8.89 6.85
N LYS A 233 46.00 -9.67 5.76
CA LYS A 233 47.05 -10.70 5.57
C LYS A 233 48.44 -10.10 5.46
N LEU A 234 48.60 -8.99 4.74
CA LEU A 234 49.88 -8.29 4.60
C LEU A 234 50.36 -7.69 5.93
N LEU A 235 49.47 -7.03 6.68
CA LEU A 235 49.77 -6.51 8.02
C LEU A 235 50.21 -7.62 8.99
N GLY A 236 49.54 -8.78 8.95
CA GLY A 236 49.95 -9.94 9.75
C GLY A 236 51.35 -10.45 9.40
N ARG A 237 51.69 -10.52 8.11
CA ARG A 237 53.03 -10.89 7.64
C ARG A 237 54.09 -9.86 8.01
N GLN A 238 53.78 -8.56 7.89
CA GLN A 238 54.70 -7.49 8.27
C GLN A 238 55.03 -7.55 9.76
N ARG A 239 54.02 -7.75 10.62
CA ARG A 239 54.23 -7.86 12.07
C ARG A 239 55.12 -9.06 12.44
N LEU A 240 54.99 -10.18 11.74
CA LEU A 240 55.87 -11.34 11.91
C LEU A 240 57.30 -11.03 11.47
N MET A 241 57.48 -10.39 10.30
CA MET A 241 58.80 -9.97 9.80
C MET A 241 59.48 -8.98 10.74
N GLU A 242 58.77 -7.97 11.24
CA GLU A 242 59.30 -7.01 12.21
C GLU A 242 59.75 -7.69 13.51
N CYS A 243 59.02 -8.71 13.98
CA CYS A 243 59.40 -9.50 15.15
C CYS A 243 60.70 -10.28 14.90
N TYR A 244 60.80 -10.96 13.74
CA TYR A 244 62.01 -11.70 13.36
C TYR A 244 63.21 -10.78 13.21
N VAL A 245 63.06 -9.62 12.56
CA VAL A 245 64.14 -8.65 12.40
C VAL A 245 64.60 -8.11 13.76
N ARG A 246 63.66 -7.77 14.66
CA ARG A 246 64.02 -7.35 16.04
C ARG A 246 64.76 -8.43 16.80
N PHE A 247 64.33 -9.69 16.68
CA PHE A 247 64.99 -10.82 17.34
C PHE A 247 66.43 -11.02 16.83
N ILE A 248 66.62 -11.03 15.51
CA ILE A 248 67.95 -11.14 14.88
C ILE A 248 68.86 -9.99 15.36
N LEU A 249 68.34 -8.77 15.43
CA LEU A 249 69.12 -7.60 15.84
C LEU A 249 69.56 -7.71 17.31
N ILE A 250 68.71 -8.21 18.21
CA ILE A 250 69.07 -8.50 19.61
C ILE A 250 70.18 -9.56 19.68
N VAL A 251 70.06 -10.66 18.93
CA VAL A 251 71.08 -11.72 18.89
C VAL A 251 72.42 -11.16 18.40
N LEU A 252 72.41 -10.31 17.38
CA LEU A 252 73.62 -9.70 16.82
C LEU A 252 74.33 -8.80 17.85
N VAL A 253 73.56 -8.01 18.62
CA VAL A 253 74.09 -7.20 19.72
C VAL A 253 74.69 -8.06 20.83
N LEU A 254 74.05 -9.18 21.19
CA LEU A 254 74.58 -10.11 22.19
C LEU A 254 75.90 -10.75 21.75
N VAL A 255 76.02 -11.15 20.48
CA VAL A 255 77.26 -11.70 19.92
C VAL A 255 78.39 -10.66 19.95
N LEU A 256 78.12 -9.43 19.52
CA LEU A 256 79.09 -8.34 19.56
C LEU A 256 79.55 -8.04 20.99
N SER A 257 78.62 -8.01 21.94
CA SER A 257 78.93 -7.85 23.36
C SER A 257 79.80 -8.99 23.90
N GLY A 258 79.51 -10.24 23.54
CA GLY A 258 80.32 -11.40 23.89
C GLY A 258 81.74 -11.32 23.33
N ILE A 259 81.91 -10.88 22.09
CA ILE A 259 83.23 -10.67 21.46
C ILE A 259 83.99 -9.55 22.18
N LEU A 260 83.34 -8.44 22.52
CA LEU A 260 83.95 -7.36 23.28
C LEU A 260 84.41 -7.81 24.66
N MET A 261 83.56 -8.53 25.41
CA MET A 261 83.92 -9.10 26.70
C MET A 261 85.10 -10.07 26.58
N TYR A 262 85.11 -10.93 25.56
CA TYR A 262 86.23 -11.82 25.29
C TYR A 262 87.54 -11.05 25.02
N MET A 263 87.48 -9.99 24.21
CA MET A 263 88.67 -9.14 23.95
C MET A 263 89.17 -8.45 25.21
N VAL A 264 88.28 -7.93 26.06
CA VAL A 264 88.64 -7.28 27.32
C VAL A 264 89.29 -8.27 28.28
N ILE A 265 88.70 -9.46 28.45
CA ILE A 265 89.27 -10.53 29.30
C ILE A 265 90.64 -10.96 28.77
N LYS A 266 90.77 -11.16 27.45
CA LYS A 266 92.04 -11.52 26.83
C LYS A 266 93.13 -10.46 27.07
N LYS A 267 92.78 -9.18 27.04
CA LYS A 267 93.70 -8.07 27.28
C LYS A 267 94.08 -7.92 28.76
N LEU A 268 93.19 -8.24 29.69
CA LEU A 268 93.46 -8.23 31.14
C LEU A 268 94.30 -9.43 31.61
N ARG A 269 94.32 -10.53 30.85
CA ARG A 269 95.08 -11.74 31.16
C ARG A 269 96.53 -11.70 30.67
N HIS A 270 96.89 -10.69 29.88
CA HIS A 270 98.24 -10.39 29.39
C HIS A 270 98.83 -9.23 30.17
#